data_AF-A0A960BNL3-F1
#
_entry.id   AF-A0A960BNL3-F1
#
_cell.length_a   1.000
_cell.length_b   1.000
_cell.length_c   1.000
_cell.angle_alpha   90.00
_cell.angle_beta   90.00
_cell.angle_gamma   90.00
#
_symmetry.space_group_name_H-M   'P 1'
#
loop_
_entity.id
_entity.type
_entity.pdbx_description
1 polymer ?
#
loop_
_entity_poly.entity_id
_entity_poly.type
_entity_poly.pdbx_seq_one_letter_code
_entity_poly.pdbx_strand_id
1 'polypeptide(L)'
;MSTLTEPQLNAPTLPPSRLAPGDAARVALEGMRARPLRAVLSGLGIALGIAALVAVVGLSSSSKAQVAQELDALGTNLLTVSAGNTIGGDSAELPEESIAMVERIGPVYAAAATGSTDA
;
A
#
# COMPACT_ATOMS: atom_id res chain seq x y z
N MET A 1 32.81 64.47 -48.04
CA MET A 1 31.71 63.80 -47.30
C MET A 1 32.20 62.41 -46.96
N SER A 2 33.02 62.34 -45.90
CA SER A 2 33.81 61.18 -45.53
C SER A 2 32.94 60.15 -44.84
N THR A 3 32.93 58.95 -45.40
CA THR A 3 32.37 57.74 -44.79
C THR A 3 33.28 57.33 -43.63
N LEU A 4 32.90 57.70 -42.40
CA LEU A 4 33.38 57.02 -41.20
C LEU A 4 32.75 55.63 -41.19
N THR A 5 33.47 54.66 -41.77
CA THR A 5 33.18 53.24 -41.61
C THR A 5 33.51 52.86 -40.18
N GLU A 6 32.48 52.75 -39.35
CA GLU A 6 32.58 52.23 -37.99
C GLU A 6 33.24 50.84 -38.00
N PRO A 7 34.27 50.58 -37.17
CA PRO A 7 34.82 49.25 -37.01
C PRO A 7 33.82 48.42 -36.22
N GLN A 8 33.10 47.53 -36.92
CA GLN A 8 32.28 46.49 -36.32
C GLN A 8 33.16 45.56 -35.47
N LEU A 9 33.22 45.83 -34.17
CA LEU A 9 33.84 44.94 -33.19
C LEU A 9 32.98 43.69 -33.07
N ASN A 10 33.31 42.70 -33.89
CA ASN A 10 32.73 41.37 -33.86
C ASN A 10 33.09 40.71 -32.52
N ALA A 11 32.22 40.84 -31.52
CA ALA A 11 32.41 40.19 -30.23
C ALA A 11 32.29 38.67 -30.42
N PRO A 12 33.28 37.87 -30.00
CA PRO A 12 33.21 36.42 -30.13
C PRO A 12 32.02 35.90 -29.34
N THR A 13 31.10 35.21 -30.03
CA THR A 13 29.98 34.50 -29.42
C THR A 13 30.51 33.25 -28.74
N LEU A 14 30.71 33.31 -27.42
CA LEU A 14 31.21 32.17 -26.66
C LEU A 14 30.16 31.02 -26.67
N PRO A 15 30.58 29.77 -26.94
CA PRO A 15 29.68 28.63 -26.91
C PRO A 15 29.15 28.38 -25.49
N PRO A 16 27.90 27.92 -25.33
CA PRO A 16 27.30 27.71 -24.02
C PRO A 16 28.05 26.62 -23.24
N SER A 17 28.59 26.99 -22.08
CA SER A 17 29.23 26.05 -21.15
C SER A 17 28.19 25.13 -20.52
N ARG A 18 28.30 23.83 -20.78
CA ARG A 18 27.47 22.81 -20.13
C ARG A 18 28.15 22.36 -18.85
N LEU A 19 27.50 22.57 -17.71
CA LEU A 19 27.97 22.05 -16.44
C LEU A 19 27.86 20.52 -16.45
N ALA A 20 28.97 19.84 -16.15
CA ALA A 20 28.92 18.42 -15.89
C ALA A 20 28.09 18.15 -14.62
N PRO A 21 27.33 17.04 -14.53
CA PRO A 21 26.52 16.73 -13.34
C PRO A 21 27.33 16.70 -12.05
N GLY A 22 28.60 16.28 -12.12
CA GLY A 22 29.52 16.28 -10.98
C GLY A 22 29.89 17.69 -10.49
N ASP A 23 30.07 18.63 -11.42
CA ASP A 23 30.35 20.03 -11.07
C ASP A 23 29.11 20.71 -10.53
N ALA A 24 27.93 20.42 -11.09
CA ALA A 24 26.66 20.89 -10.57
C ALA A 24 26.39 20.38 -9.14
N ALA A 25 26.68 19.11 -8.85
CA ALA A 25 26.55 18.54 -7.52
C ALA A 25 27.52 19.18 -6.51
N ARG A 26 28.78 19.42 -6.90
CA ARG A 26 29.75 20.13 -6.07
C ARG A 26 29.31 21.56 -5.76
N VAL A 27 28.84 22.30 -6.77
CA VAL A 27 28.35 23.67 -6.61
C VAL A 27 27.09 23.70 -5.73
N ALA A 28 26.16 22.75 -5.88
CA ALA A 28 24.98 22.65 -5.04
C ALA A 28 25.33 22.37 -3.57
N LEU A 29 26.33 21.50 -3.31
CA LEU A 29 26.80 21.19 -1.96
C LEU A 29 27.42 22.41 -1.29
N GLU A 30 28.20 23.20 -2.03
CA GLU A 30 28.80 24.43 -1.54
C GLU A 30 27.73 25.50 -1.25
N GLY A 31 26.72 25.61 -2.10
CA GLY A 31 25.57 26.50 -1.90
C GLY A 31 24.73 26.15 -0.66
N MET A 32 24.56 24.87 -0.34
CA MET A 32 23.89 24.43 0.89
C MET A 32 24.70 24.79 2.15
N ARG A 33 26.04 24.69 2.09
CA ARG A 33 26.94 25.08 3.20
C ARG A 33 26.93 26.58 3.49
N ALA A 34 26.67 27.41 2.49
CA ALA A 34 26.60 28.86 2.66
C ALA A 34 25.42 29.30 3.56
N ARG A 35 24.33 28.50 3.66
CA ARG A 35 23.15 28.82 4.48
C ARG A 35 22.59 27.55 5.17
N PRO A 36 23.27 27.05 6.21
CA PRO A 36 22.98 25.73 6.78
C PRO A 36 21.58 25.65 7.41
N LEU A 37 21.14 26.71 8.11
CA LEU A 37 19.84 26.70 8.79
C LEU A 37 18.67 26.54 7.80
N ARG A 38 18.70 27.26 6.67
CA ARG A 38 17.66 27.16 5.63
C ARG A 38 17.67 25.80 4.93
N ALA A 39 18.86 25.26 4.65
CA ALA A 39 19.00 23.93 4.04
C ALA A 39 18.45 22.83 4.96
N VAL A 40 18.80 22.87 6.25
CA VAL A 40 18.32 21.91 7.25
C VAL A 40 16.80 22.01 7.42
N LEU A 41 16.25 23.23 7.56
CA LEU A 41 14.80 23.41 7.75
C LEU A 41 13.99 22.93 6.54
N SER A 42 14.49 23.17 5.32
CA SER A 42 13.86 22.69 4.08
C SER A 42 13.89 21.17 3.97
N GLY A 43 15.02 20.54 4.32
CA GLY A 43 15.16 19.08 4.32
C GLY A 43 14.29 18.42 5.38
N LEU A 44 14.23 19.02 6.59
CA LEU A 44 13.40 18.55 7.68
C LEU A 44 11.91 18.54 7.32
N GLY A 45 11.42 19.57 6.64
CA GLY A 45 10.02 19.60 6.21
C GLY A 45 9.65 18.42 5.31
N ILE A 46 10.51 18.09 4.34
CA ILE A 46 10.30 16.95 3.44
C ILE A 46 10.41 15.63 4.22
N ALA A 47 11.41 15.49 5.09
CA ALA A 47 11.61 14.28 5.88
C ALA A 47 10.43 14.00 6.81
N LEU A 48 9.95 15.02 7.53
CA LEU A 48 8.80 14.89 8.42
C LEU A 48 7.51 14.63 7.65
N GLY A 49 7.33 15.26 6.48
CA GLY A 49 6.17 15.01 5.63
C GLY A 49 6.07 13.55 5.17
N ILE A 50 7.16 13.00 4.65
CA ILE A 50 7.20 11.59 4.22
C ILE A 50 7.07 10.65 5.42
N ALA A 51 7.74 10.95 6.54
CA ALA A 51 7.64 10.14 7.76
C ALA A 51 6.20 10.05 8.28
N ALA A 52 5.46 11.16 8.31
CA ALA A 52 4.07 11.19 8.73
C ALA A 52 3.17 10.36 7.79
N LEU A 53 3.35 10.49 6.48
CA LEU A 53 2.60 9.70 5.49
C LEU A 53 2.83 8.20 5.66
N VAL A 54 4.10 7.79 5.80
CA VAL A 54 4.46 6.38 6.00
C VAL A 54 3.90 5.85 7.32
N ALA A 55 3.99 6.62 8.40
CA ALA A 55 3.46 6.22 9.71
C ALA A 55 1.94 6.02 9.68
N VAL A 56 1.18 6.95 9.07
CA VAL A 56 -0.28 6.86 8.98
C VAL A 56 -0.72 5.68 8.11
N VAL A 57 -0.08 5.48 6.95
CA VAL A 57 -0.39 4.35 6.06
C VAL A 57 -0.04 3.03 6.73
N GLY A 58 1.13 2.95 7.37
CA GLY A 58 1.57 1.77 8.12
C GLY A 58 0.61 1.41 9.25
N LEU A 59 0.26 2.38 10.09
CA LEU A 59 -0.70 2.19 11.19
C LEU A 59 -2.07 1.73 10.66
N SER A 60 -2.61 2.40 9.64
CA SER A 60 -3.90 2.03 9.05
C SER A 60 -3.90 0.60 8.49
N SER A 61 -2.82 0.20 7.82
CA SER A 61 -2.69 -1.16 7.28
C SER A 61 -2.67 -2.22 8.39
N SER A 62 -1.97 -1.94 9.50
CA SER A 62 -1.90 -2.84 10.66
C SER A 62 -3.25 -2.98 11.35
N SER A 63 -3.97 -1.88 11.57
CA SER A 63 -5.30 -1.91 12.22
C SER A 63 -6.33 -2.63 11.36
N LYS A 64 -6.29 -2.45 10.03
CA LYS A 64 -7.18 -3.19 9.11
C LYS A 64 -6.93 -4.69 9.16
N ALA A 65 -5.66 -5.11 9.19
CA ALA A 65 -5.30 -6.52 9.30
C ALA A 65 -5.78 -7.13 10.62
N GLN A 66 -5.64 -6.40 11.73
CA GLN A 66 -6.09 -6.84 13.04
C GLN A 66 -7.61 -6.99 13.13
N VAL A 67 -8.36 -6.00 12.61
CA VAL A 67 -9.83 -6.07 12.55
C VAL A 67 -10.30 -7.20 11.62
N ALA A 68 -9.67 -7.39 10.46
CA ALA A 68 -10.00 -8.51 9.57
C ALA A 68 -9.79 -9.86 10.27
N GLN A 69 -8.68 -10.02 10.99
CA GLN A 69 -8.38 -11.26 11.72
C GLN A 69 -9.36 -11.51 12.87
N GLU A 70 -9.81 -10.46 13.55
CA GLU A 70 -10.82 -10.56 14.61
C GLU A 70 -12.20 -10.87 14.05
N LEU A 71 -12.57 -10.29 12.90
CA LEU A 71 -13.80 -10.63 12.18
C LEU A 71 -13.79 -12.07 11.64
N ASP A 72 -12.66 -12.54 11.12
CA ASP A 72 -12.49 -13.93 10.71
C ASP A 72 -12.65 -14.88 11.92
N ALA A 73 -12.11 -14.50 13.09
CA ALA A 73 -12.27 -15.26 14.33
C ALA A 73 -13.70 -15.22 14.89
N LEU A 74 -14.47 -14.17 14.62
CA LEU A 74 -15.89 -14.04 14.97
C LEU A 74 -16.82 -14.94 14.14
N GLY A 75 -16.29 -15.64 13.13
CA GLY A 75 -17.06 -16.65 12.40
C GLY A 75 -17.89 -16.07 11.26
N THR A 76 -17.41 -15.03 10.58
CA THR A 76 -18.01 -14.46 9.35
C THR A 76 -18.16 -15.47 8.20
N ASN A 77 -17.58 -16.67 8.35
CA ASN A 77 -17.72 -17.80 7.42
C ASN A 77 -18.34 -19.06 8.06
N LEU A 78 -19.14 -18.93 9.12
CA LEU A 78 -19.91 -20.05 9.69
C LEU A 78 -21.25 -20.19 8.98
N LEU A 79 -21.45 -21.35 8.34
CA LEU A 79 -22.73 -21.75 7.76
C LEU A 79 -23.30 -22.93 8.56
N THR A 80 -24.51 -22.74 9.10
CA THR A 80 -25.25 -23.80 9.80
C THR A 80 -26.23 -24.45 8.84
N VAL A 81 -26.14 -25.78 8.68
CA VAL A 81 -27.05 -26.58 7.86
C VAL A 81 -27.83 -27.50 8.79
N SER A 82 -29.16 -27.42 8.75
CA SER A 82 -30.06 -28.30 9.50
C SER A 82 -30.81 -29.22 8.56
N ALA A 83 -31.13 -30.42 9.02
CA ALA A 83 -31.99 -31.34 8.27
C ALA A 83 -33.40 -30.75 8.13
N GLY A 84 -33.92 -30.73 6.89
CA GLY A 84 -35.28 -30.25 6.59
C GLY A 84 -36.32 -31.37 6.64
N ASN A 85 -37.48 -31.14 6.03
CA ASN A 85 -38.49 -32.18 5.85
C ASN A 85 -38.29 -32.89 4.52
N THR A 86 -38.52 -34.20 4.50
CA THR A 86 -38.57 -34.98 3.27
C THR A 86 -39.81 -34.60 2.44
N ILE A 87 -39.81 -34.96 1.15
CA ILE A 87 -40.94 -34.72 0.24
C ILE A 87 -42.25 -35.37 0.76
N GLY A 88 -42.17 -36.36 1.65
CA GLY A 88 -43.30 -37.02 2.31
C GLY A 88 -43.77 -36.39 3.63
N GLY A 89 -43.09 -35.35 4.14
CA GLY A 89 -43.42 -34.69 5.41
C GLY A 89 -42.67 -35.21 6.64
N ASP A 90 -42.02 -36.37 6.54
CA ASP A 90 -41.19 -36.93 7.60
C ASP A 90 -39.91 -36.11 7.82
N SER A 91 -39.36 -36.17 9.04
CA SER A 91 -38.08 -35.51 9.35
C SER A 91 -36.96 -36.14 8.54
N ALA A 92 -36.25 -35.34 7.73
CA ALA A 92 -35.07 -35.85 7.05
C ALA A 92 -33.95 -36.01 8.08
N GLU A 93 -33.24 -37.12 8.03
CA GLU A 93 -32.06 -37.35 8.84
C GLU A 93 -30.83 -37.20 7.95
N LEU A 94 -29.84 -36.44 8.42
CA LEU A 94 -28.59 -36.28 7.69
C LEU A 94 -27.74 -37.54 7.90
N PRO A 95 -27.28 -38.21 6.84
CA PRO A 95 -26.39 -39.36 6.99
C PRO A 95 -25.08 -39.00 7.72
N GLU A 96 -24.45 -39.96 8.41
CA GLU A 96 -23.17 -39.73 9.10
C GLU A 96 -22.05 -39.29 8.14
N GLU A 97 -22.11 -39.70 6.87
CA GLU A 97 -21.17 -39.27 5.84
C GLU A 97 -21.33 -37.80 5.41
N SER A 98 -22.38 -37.10 5.87
CA SER A 98 -22.68 -35.71 5.49
C SER A 98 -21.52 -34.76 5.80
N ILE A 99 -20.80 -34.98 6.91
CA ILE A 99 -19.60 -34.20 7.26
C ILE A 99 -18.55 -34.37 6.16
N ALA A 100 -18.23 -35.62 5.80
CA ALA A 100 -17.24 -35.93 4.77
C ALA A 100 -17.65 -35.46 3.36
N MET A 101 -18.95 -35.42 3.06
CA MET A 101 -19.45 -34.84 1.81
C MET A 101 -19.26 -33.32 1.76
N VAL A 102 -19.52 -32.62 2.88
CA VAL A 102 -19.37 -31.16 2.98
C VAL A 102 -17.90 -30.75 2.99
N GLU A 103 -17.01 -31.49 3.66
CA GLU A 103 -15.55 -31.21 3.63
C GLU A 103 -14.93 -31.32 2.24
N ARG A 104 -15.56 -32.05 1.31
CA ARG A 104 -15.09 -32.13 -0.09
C ARG A 104 -15.43 -30.90 -0.93
N ILE A 105 -16.28 -30.01 -0.44
CA ILE A 105 -16.63 -28.77 -1.13
C ILE A 105 -15.44 -27.81 -0.97
N GLY A 106 -14.76 -27.48 -2.07
CA GLY A 106 -13.49 -26.74 -2.06
C GLY A 106 -13.38 -25.52 -1.11
N PRO A 107 -14.40 -24.64 -0.97
CA PRO A 107 -14.35 -23.51 -0.02
C PRO A 107 -14.59 -23.87 1.46
N VAL A 108 -14.83 -25.13 1.81
CA VAL A 108 -15.03 -25.58 3.19
C VAL A 108 -13.68 -25.90 3.83
N TYR A 109 -13.37 -25.25 4.96
CA TYR A 109 -12.13 -25.47 5.70
C TYR A 109 -12.26 -26.51 6.83
N ALA A 110 -13.45 -26.58 7.44
CA ALA A 110 -13.77 -27.51 8.51
C ALA A 110 -15.29 -27.74 8.55
N ALA A 111 -15.72 -28.95 8.90
CA ALA A 111 -17.11 -29.26 9.18
C ALA A 111 -17.23 -30.01 10.50
N ALA A 112 -18.31 -29.76 11.25
CA ALA A 112 -18.64 -30.48 12.47
C ALA A 112 -20.15 -30.71 12.52
N ALA A 113 -20.57 -31.83 13.10
CA ALA A 113 -21.98 -32.14 13.33
C ALA A 113 -22.32 -32.03 14.82
N THR A 114 -23.53 -31.55 15.10
CA THR A 114 -24.13 -31.56 16.44
C THR A 114 -25.45 -32.31 16.35
N GLY A 115 -25.66 -33.28 17.25
CA GLY A 115 -26.89 -34.07 17.33
C GLY A 115 -27.50 -34.05 18.73
N SER A 116 -28.81 -34.24 18.81
CA SER A 116 -29.50 -34.48 20.08
C SER A 116 -29.19 -35.90 20.55
N THR A 117 -28.48 -36.05 21.66
CA THR A 117 -28.36 -37.34 22.36
C THR A 117 -29.48 -37.40 23.40
N ASP A 118 -30.41 -38.35 23.27
CA ASP A 118 -31.39 -38.61 24.32
C ASP A 118 -30.65 -39.05 25.59
N ALA A 119 -30.76 -38.24 26.65
CA ALA A 119 -30.31 -38.54 28.00
C ALA A 119 -31.51 -38.57 28.94
#